data_AF-A0A8J6ZS96-F1
#
_entry.id   AF-A0A8J6ZS96-F1
#
_cell.length_a   1.000
_cell.length_b   1.000
_cell.length_c   1.000
_cell.angle_alpha   90.00
_cell.angle_beta   90.00
_cell.angle_gamma   90.00
#
_symmetry.space_group_name_H-M   'P 1'
#
loop_
_entity.id
_entity.type
_entity.pdbx_description
1 polymer ?
#
loop_
_entity_poly.entity_id
_entity_poly.type
_entity_poly.pdbx_seq_one_letter_code
_entity_poly.pdbx_strand_id
1 'polypeptide(L)'
;MSDSVQYVTNAEGEKIGVLLDLETYQQLTNLSIDSELLIGLSKEELQALAENSLFPKVQIQLQDLLNKNSENHLSNEESEILDRLLAQVDQLNILKTRARYTLNIFQKKQQVT
;
A
#
# COMPACT_ATOMS: atom_id res chain seq x y z
N MET A 1 -25.24 11.67 -7.92
CA MET A 1 -26.65 11.38 -7.62
C MET A 1 -26.62 10.33 -6.54
N SER A 2 -27.13 10.64 -5.34
CA SER A 2 -26.98 9.75 -4.18
C SER A 2 -27.79 8.49 -4.40
N ASP A 3 -27.12 7.38 -4.71
CA ASP A 3 -27.78 6.08 -4.81
C ASP A 3 -28.40 5.76 -3.45
N SER A 4 -29.72 5.64 -3.45
CA SER A 4 -30.51 5.42 -2.25
C SER A 4 -30.21 4.01 -1.74
N VAL A 5 -29.55 3.92 -0.58
CA VAL A 5 -29.23 2.63 0.05
C VAL A 5 -30.51 1.81 0.20
N GLN A 6 -30.56 0.66 -0.46
CA GLN A 6 -31.69 -0.26 -0.39
C GLN A 6 -31.52 -1.19 0.82
N TYR A 7 -32.62 -1.47 1.52
CA TYR A 7 -32.61 -2.28 2.74
C TYR A 7 -33.43 -3.55 2.54
N VAL A 8 -32.94 -4.65 3.12
CA VAL A 8 -33.70 -5.89 3.28
C VAL A 8 -34.43 -5.80 4.62
N THR A 9 -35.75 -6.03 4.61
CA THR A 9 -36.60 -6.00 5.81
C THR A 9 -37.17 -7.39 6.12
N ASN A 10 -37.38 -7.67 7.41
CA ASN A 10 -38.09 -8.87 7.86
C ASN A 10 -39.62 -8.69 7.72
N ALA A 11 -40.39 -9.73 8.04
CA ALA A 11 -41.85 -9.70 7.97
C ALA A 11 -42.51 -8.67 8.93
N GLU A 12 -41.77 -8.20 9.94
CA GLU A 12 -42.19 -7.19 10.91
C GLU A 12 -41.83 -5.76 10.45
N GLY A 13 -41.16 -5.62 9.30
CA GLY A 13 -40.73 -4.34 8.74
C GLY A 13 -39.40 -3.82 9.28
N GLU A 14 -38.69 -4.60 10.10
CA GLU A 14 -37.39 -4.23 10.62
C GLU A 14 -36.30 -4.43 9.57
N LYS A 15 -35.37 -3.47 9.48
CA LYS A 15 -34.23 -3.53 8.56
C LYS A 15 -33.19 -4.52 9.10
N ILE A 16 -33.02 -5.64 8.40
CA ILE A 16 -32.09 -6.71 8.77
C ILE A 16 -30.84 -6.76 7.89
N GLY A 17 -30.80 -5.97 6.80
CA GLY A 17 -29.65 -5.92 5.91
C GLY A 17 -29.70 -4.78 4.91
N VAL A 18 -28.64 -4.64 4.13
CA VAL A 18 -28.51 -3.68 3.02
C VAL A 18 -28.29 -4.45 1.72
N LEU A 19 -28.94 -4.00 0.65
CA LEU A 19 -28.72 -4.51 -0.68
C LEU A 19 -27.63 -3.66 -1.35
N LEU A 20 -26.55 -4.33 -1.73
CA LEU A 20 -25.41 -3.72 -2.39
C LEU A 20 -25.37 -4.26 -3.83
N ASP A 21 -24.98 -3.41 -4.77
CA ASP A 21 -24.56 -3.91 -6.07
C ASP A 21 -23.29 -4.76 -5.91
N LEU A 22 -23.06 -5.61 -6.91
CA LEU A 22 -22.00 -6.61 -6.83
C LEU A 22 -20.60 -5.95 -6.78
N GLU A 23 -20.42 -4.80 -7.43
CA GLU A 23 -19.17 -4.05 -7.44
C GLU A 23 -18.86 -3.50 -6.04
N THR A 24 -19.84 -2.85 -5.40
CA THR A 24 -19.72 -2.35 -4.02
C THR A 24 -19.51 -3.48 -3.01
N TYR A 25 -20.22 -4.61 -3.16
CA TYR A 25 -19.98 -5.79 -2.32
C TYR A 25 -18.56 -6.34 -2.47
N GLN A 26 -18.05 -6.43 -3.69
CA GLN A 26 -16.67 -6.88 -3.95
C GLN A 26 -15.64 -5.91 -3.35
N GLN A 27 -15.85 -4.61 -3.44
CA GLN A 27 -14.97 -3.62 -2.79
C GLN A 27 -14.95 -3.78 -1.26
N LEU A 28 -16.13 -3.95 -0.64
CA LEU A 28 -16.27 -4.13 0.82
C LEU A 28 -15.74 -5.47 1.32
N THR A 29 -15.89 -6.54 0.55
CA THR A 29 -15.33 -7.85 0.90
C THR A 29 -13.83 -7.93 0.65
N ASN A 30 -13.31 -7.26 -0.39
CA ASN A 30 -11.87 -7.14 -0.62
C ASN A 30 -11.17 -6.33 0.49
N LEU A 31 -11.85 -5.39 1.15
CA LEU A 31 -11.35 -4.71 2.36
C LEU A 31 -11.14 -5.67 3.55
N SER A 32 -11.80 -6.83 3.55
CA SER A 32 -11.63 -7.88 4.58
C SER A 32 -10.53 -8.89 4.23
N ILE A 33 -9.89 -8.79 3.06
CA ILE A 33 -8.91 -9.76 2.58
C ILE A 33 -7.53 -9.12 2.71
N ASP A 34 -6.77 -9.58 3.70
CA ASP A 34 -5.34 -9.33 3.88
C ASP A 34 -4.93 -7.85 4.01
N SER A 35 -4.57 -7.44 5.23
CA SER A 35 -4.13 -6.07 5.57
C SER A 35 -2.91 -5.60 4.78
N GLU A 36 -2.15 -6.52 4.18
CA GLU A 36 -1.01 -6.19 3.33
C GLU A 36 -1.43 -5.70 1.94
N LEU A 37 -2.67 -5.95 1.50
CA LEU A 37 -3.15 -5.48 0.20
C LEU A 37 -3.33 -3.97 0.17
N LEU A 38 -2.89 -3.36 -0.94
CA LEU A 38 -3.10 -1.95 -1.22
C LEU A 38 -4.40 -1.78 -2.02
N ILE A 39 -5.53 -1.96 -1.34
CA ILE A 39 -6.87 -1.84 -1.93
C ILE A 39 -7.14 -0.39 -2.34
N GLY A 40 -7.81 -0.20 -3.48
CA GLY A 40 -8.21 1.12 -3.98
C GLY A 40 -7.21 1.79 -4.92
N LEU A 41 -6.09 1.13 -5.23
CA LEU A 41 -5.14 1.58 -6.24
C LEU A 41 -5.37 0.87 -7.58
N SER A 42 -5.22 1.62 -8.68
CA SER A 42 -5.21 1.07 -10.02
C SER A 42 -3.97 0.20 -10.28
N LYS A 43 -4.00 -0.58 -11.36
CA LYS A 43 -2.84 -1.38 -11.78
C LYS A 43 -1.62 -0.48 -12.07
N GLU A 44 -1.85 0.65 -12.72
CA GLU A 44 -0.81 1.63 -13.07
C GLU A 44 -0.21 2.27 -11.82
N GLU A 45 -1.06 2.63 -10.84
CA GLU A 45 -0.62 3.19 -9.56
C GLU A 45 0.20 2.17 -8.75
N LEU A 46 -0.24 0.92 -8.69
CA LEU A 46 0.52 -0.15 -8.04
C LEU A 46 1.85 -0.42 -8.74
N GLN A 47 1.91 -0.35 -10.07
CA GLN A 47 3.15 -0.52 -10.81
C GLN A 47 4.12 0.63 -10.54
N ALA A 48 3.62 1.87 -10.57
CA ALA A 48 4.42 3.05 -10.22
C ALA A 48 4.99 2.96 -8.79
N LEU A 49 4.21 2.45 -7.82
CA LEU A 49 4.68 2.20 -6.46
C LEU A 49 5.71 1.08 -6.38
N ALA A 50 5.51 -0.02 -7.11
CA ALA A 50 6.40 -1.19 -7.12
C ALA A 50 7.80 -0.90 -7.72
N GLU A 51 7.86 0.07 -8.64
CA GLU A 51 9.07 0.48 -9.36
C GLU A 51 9.68 1.77 -8.83
N ASN A 52 9.02 2.46 -7.89
CA ASN A 52 9.49 3.72 -7.32
C ASN A 52 10.92 3.58 -6.77
N SER A 53 11.68 4.67 -6.77
CA SER A 53 13.02 4.73 -6.18
C SER A 53 13.18 6.04 -5.41
N LEU A 54 14.08 6.04 -4.42
CA LEU A 54 14.43 7.26 -3.68
C LEU A 54 14.88 8.35 -4.65
N PHE A 55 14.59 9.61 -4.31
CA PHE A 55 15.08 10.73 -5.11
C PHE A 55 16.61 10.71 -5.19
N PRO A 56 17.23 11.03 -6.34
CA PRO A 56 18.68 10.97 -6.52
C PRO A 56 19.46 11.72 -5.43
N LYS A 57 18.96 12.89 -5.01
CA LYS A 57 19.55 13.68 -3.93
C LYS A 57 19.62 12.92 -2.60
N VAL A 58 18.58 12.16 -2.27
CA VAL A 58 18.51 11.37 -1.04
C VAL A 58 19.41 10.14 -1.12
N GLN A 59 19.52 9.51 -2.30
CA GLN A 59 20.45 8.40 -2.53
C GLN A 59 21.92 8.84 -2.36
N ILE A 60 22.28 10.00 -2.91
CA ILE A 60 23.64 10.57 -2.77
C ILE A 60 23.93 10.83 -1.29
N GLN A 61 23.01 11.49 -0.59
CA GLN A 61 23.18 11.78 0.84
C GLN A 61 23.31 10.49 1.69
N LEU A 62 22.50 9.47 1.40
CA LEU A 62 22.58 8.17 2.07
C LEU A 62 23.93 7.51 1.79
N GLN A 63 24.41 7.54 0.54
CA GLN A 63 25.70 6.96 0.17
C GLN A 63 26.86 7.65 0.89
N ASP A 64 26.84 8.98 0.97
CA ASP A 64 27.87 9.75 1.67
C ASP A 64 27.90 9.43 3.17
N LEU A 65 26.73 9.31 3.80
CA LEU A 65 26.61 8.95 5.22
C LEU A 65 27.04 7.50 5.48
N LEU A 66 26.72 6.56 4.59
CA LEU A 66 27.17 5.17 4.70
C LEU A 66 28.70 5.06 4.54
N ASN A 67 29.29 5.83 3.63
CA ASN A 67 30.74 5.89 3.47
C ASN A 67 31.40 6.43 4.75
N LYS A 68 30.91 7.54 5.29
CA LYS A 68 31.39 8.10 6.56
C LYS A 68 31.20 7.14 7.74
N ASN A 69 30.11 6.39 7.78
CA ASN A 69 29.86 5.37 8.80
C ASN A 69 30.93 4.28 8.78
N SER A 70 31.28 3.81 7.57
CA SER A 70 32.29 2.76 7.39
C SER A 70 33.69 3.19 7.87
N GLU A 71 33.96 4.49 7.84
CA GLU A 71 35.19 5.10 8.34
C GLU A 71 35.12 5.49 9.83
N ASN A 72 34.00 5.24 10.52
CA ASN A 72 33.72 5.69 11.89
C ASN A 72 33.83 7.21 12.08
N HIS A 73 33.53 7.99 11.03
CA HIS A 73 33.63 9.44 11.00
C HIS A 73 32.27 10.15 11.15
N LEU A 74 31.20 9.43 11.49
CA LEU A 74 29.89 10.03 11.70
C LEU A 74 29.84 10.82 13.01
N SER A 75 29.39 12.06 12.92
CA SER A 75 28.89 12.79 14.09
C SER A 75 27.57 12.18 14.59
N ASN A 76 27.20 12.48 15.83
CA ASN A 76 25.92 12.04 16.40
C ASN A 76 24.72 12.53 15.57
N GLU A 77 24.76 13.78 15.08
CA GLU A 77 23.71 14.34 14.23
C GLU A 77 23.62 13.60 12.89
N GLU A 78 24.76 13.31 12.26
CA GLU A 78 24.79 12.56 11.00
C GLU A 78 24.32 11.10 11.18
N SER A 79 24.60 10.48 12.33
CA SER A 79 24.10 9.15 12.68
C SER A 79 22.58 9.14 12.77
N GLU A 80 21.98 10.14 13.44
CA GLU A 80 20.51 10.25 13.49
C GLU A 80 19.90 10.45 12.09
N ILE A 81 20.55 11.21 11.23
CA ILE A 81 20.10 11.40 9.84
C ILE A 81 20.20 10.08 9.07
N LEU A 82 21.29 9.34 9.23
CA LEU A 82 21.47 8.03 8.60
C LEU A 82 20.38 7.05 9.03
N ASP A 83 20.09 6.96 10.33
CA ASP A 83 19.05 6.08 10.85
C ASP A 83 17.66 6.42 10.28
N ARG A 84 17.34 7.71 10.18
CA ARG A 84 16.07 8.16 9.56
C ARG A 84 16.00 7.80 8.08
N LEU A 85 17.10 7.95 7.33
CA LEU A 85 17.14 7.60 5.92
C LEU A 85 17.01 6.08 5.71
N LEU A 86 17.66 5.27 6.55
CA LEU A 86 17.51 3.81 6.52
C LEU A 86 16.07 3.40 6.82
N ALA A 87 15.44 3.99 7.83
CA ALA A 87 14.03 3.72 8.13
C ALA A 87 13.09 4.09 6.95
N GLN A 88 13.38 5.17 6.23
CA GLN A 88 12.63 5.53 5.02
C GLN A 88 12.84 4.52 3.88
N VAL A 89 14.06 4.01 3.70
CA VAL A 89 14.37 2.97 2.71
C VAL A 89 13.57 1.70 3.02
N ASP A 90 13.55 1.30 4.30
CA ASP A 90 12.82 0.11 4.75
C ASP A 90 11.31 0.25 4.51
N GLN A 91 10.73 1.40 4.88
CA GLN A 91 9.32 1.69 4.61
C GLN A 91 9.00 1.64 3.11
N LEU A 92 9.86 2.20 2.26
CA LEU A 92 9.70 2.14 0.81
C LEU A 92 9.78 0.70 0.29
N ASN A 93 10.69 -0.12 0.83
CA ASN A 93 10.81 -1.52 0.44
C ASN A 93 9.58 -2.35 0.83
N ILE A 94 9.03 -2.11 2.03
CA ILE A 94 7.77 -2.72 2.46
C ILE A 94 6.65 -2.33 1.50
N LEU A 95 6.50 -1.03 1.20
CA LEU A 95 5.46 -0.54 0.30
C LEU A 95 5.58 -1.13 -1.11
N LYS A 96 6.80 -1.18 -1.68
CA LYS A 96 7.06 -1.83 -2.97
C LYS A 96 6.67 -3.30 -2.96
N THR A 97 7.00 -4.00 -1.88
CA THR A 97 6.69 -5.43 -1.74
C THR A 97 5.19 -5.65 -1.71
N ARG A 98 4.46 -4.84 -0.92
CA ARG A 98 2.99 -4.86 -0.87
C ARG A 98 2.35 -4.53 -2.22
N ALA A 99 2.89 -3.56 -2.94
CA ALA A 99 2.43 -3.21 -4.30
C ALA A 99 2.61 -4.37 -5.28
N ARG A 100 3.80 -5.02 -5.29
CA ARG A 100 4.07 -6.21 -6.11
C ARG A 100 3.18 -7.40 -5.75
N TYR A 101 2.97 -7.61 -4.45
CA TYR A 101 2.10 -8.65 -3.95
C TYR A 101 0.65 -8.45 -4.41
N THR A 102 0.14 -7.23 -4.27
CA THR A 102 -1.20 -6.83 -4.73
C THR A 102 -1.35 -7.02 -6.25
N LEU A 103 -0.35 -6.61 -7.04
CA LEU A 103 -0.33 -6.83 -8.49
C LEU A 103 -0.40 -8.31 -8.87
N ASN A 104 0.39 -9.15 -8.19
CA ASN A 104 0.41 -10.60 -8.45
C ASN A 104 -0.97 -11.23 -8.18
N ILE A 105 -1.64 -10.81 -7.10
CA ILE A 105 -2.99 -11.28 -6.79
C ILE A 105 -4.01 -10.86 -7.86
N PHE A 106 -3.96 -9.60 -8.31
CA PHE A 106 -4.83 -9.14 -9.40
C PHE A 106 -4.59 -9.89 -10.72
N GLN A 107 -3.34 -10.16 -11.07
CA GLN A 107 -3.01 -10.97 -12.25
C GLN A 107 -3.53 -12.40 -12.14
N LYS A 108 -3.39 -13.04 -10.98
CA LYS A 108 -3.92 -14.38 -10.74
C LYS A 108 -5.45 -14.44 -10.83
N LYS A 109 -6.16 -13.43 -10.31
CA LYS A 109 -7.63 -13.36 -10.43
C LYS A 109 -8.09 -13.26 -11.89
N GLN A 110 -7.33 -12.59 -12.76
CA GLN A 110 -7.65 -12.46 -14.20
C GLN A 110 -7.44 -13.74 -15.01
N GLN A 111 -6.69 -14.73 -14.51
CA GLN A 111 -6.43 -16.00 -15.21
C GLN A 111 -7.45 -17.10 -14.88
N VAL A 112 -8.29 -16.89 -13.85
CA VAL A 112 -9.27 -17.88 -13.37
C VAL A 112 -10.69 -17.57 -13.88
N THR A 113 -10.82 -16.55 -14.75
CA THR A 113 -12.07 -16.20 -15.47
C THR A 113 -11.89 -16.47 -16.95
#